data_AF-A0A0G1U095-F1
#
_entry.id   AF-A0A0G1U095-F1
#
_cell.length_a   1.000
_cell.length_b   1.000
_cell.length_c   1.000
_cell.angle_alpha   90.00
_cell.angle_beta   90.00
_cell.angle_gamma   90.00
#
_symmetry.space_group_name_H-M   'P 1'
#
loop_
_entity.id
_entity.type
_entity.pdbx_description
1 polymer ?
#
loop_
_entity_poly.entity_id
_entity_poly.type
_entity_poly.pdbx_seq_one_letter_code
_entity_poly.pdbx_strand_id
1 'polypeptide(L)' 'MDLITLKNKYFSGKLTKATYIQKMHTLHRHLFNYARFIKPTDIAEIQITTNSIIMTTKDSYALKQLFSILAPTSVGIP' A
#
# COMPACT_ATOMS: atom_id res chain seq x y z
N MET A 1 -9.58 0.72 -8.64
CA MET A 1 -8.42 1.17 -9.44
C MET A 1 -7.28 1.43 -8.47
N ASP A 2 -6.13 0.83 -8.67
CA ASP A 2 -4.94 0.97 -7.82
C ASP A 2 -4.14 2.25 -8.11
N LEU A 3 -3.11 2.50 -7.29
CA LEU A 3 -2.22 3.67 -7.38
C LEU A 3 -1.47 3.74 -8.72
N ILE A 4 -0.99 2.61 -9.24
CA ILE A 4 -0.19 2.53 -10.48
C ILE A 4 -1.08 2.88 -11.66
N THR A 5 -2.25 2.25 -11.77
CA THR A 5 -3.21 2.49 -12.84
C THR A 5 -3.71 3.94 -12.85
N LEU A 6 -4.00 4.50 -11.68
CA LEU A 6 -4.46 5.89 -11.56
C LEU A 6 -3.36 6.87 -11.99
N LYS A 7 -2.13 6.65 -11.53
CA LYS A 7 -0.95 7.42 -11.93
C LYS A 7 -0.77 7.38 -13.45
N ASN A 8 -0.76 6.19 -14.05
CA ASN A 8 -0.54 6.01 -15.48
C ASN A 8 -1.63 6.68 -16.33
N LYS A 9 -2.91 6.62 -15.90
CA LYS A 9 -4.00 7.31 -16.59
C LYS A 9 -3.87 8.83 -16.55
N TYR A 10 -3.36 9.41 -15.45
CA TYR A 10 -3.08 10.84 -15.40
C TYR A 10 -1.94 11.24 -16.32
N PHE A 11 -0.80 10.55 -16.25
CA PHE A 11 0.36 10.87 -17.09
C PHE A 11 0.14 10.60 -18.59
N SER A 12 -0.76 9.69 -18.95
CA SER A 12 -1.17 9.47 -20.34
C SER A 12 -2.28 10.41 -20.84
N GLY A 13 -2.68 11.42 -20.05
CA GLY A 13 -3.72 12.38 -20.43
C GLY A 13 -5.15 11.85 -20.39
N LYS A 14 -5.35 10.60 -19.94
CA LYS A 14 -6.68 9.95 -19.83
C LYS A 14 -7.49 10.42 -18.61
N LEU A 15 -6.90 11.25 -17.74
CA LEU A 15 -7.55 11.85 -16.57
C LEU A 15 -7.15 13.31 -16.43
N THR A 16 -8.13 14.16 -16.10
CA THR A 16 -7.84 15.54 -15.71
C THR A 16 -7.18 15.58 -14.32
N LYS A 17 -6.45 16.66 -14.03
CA LYS A 17 -5.83 16.89 -12.72
C LYS A 17 -6.87 16.87 -11.59
N ALA A 18 -8.02 17.51 -11.78
CA ALA A 18 -9.10 17.54 -10.79
C ALA A 18 -9.61 16.13 -10.45
N THR A 19 -9.90 15.32 -11.48
CA THR A 19 -10.35 13.94 -11.29
C THR A 19 -9.27 13.06 -10.67
N TYR A 20 -8.00 13.26 -11.06
CA TYR A 20 -6.87 12.56 -10.45
C TYR A 20 -6.76 12.84 -8.96
N ILE A 21 -6.82 14.11 -8.55
CA ILE A 21 -6.74 14.53 -7.14
C ILE A 21 -7.87 13.92 -6.32
N GLN A 22 -9.12 14.00 -6.80
CA GLN A 22 -10.26 13.40 -6.10
C GLN A 22 -10.12 11.88 -5.91
N LYS A 23 -9.66 11.18 -6.95
CA LYS A 23 -9.43 9.73 -6.87
C LYS A 23 -8.25 9.39 -5.95
N MET A 24 -7.17 10.19 -5.94
CA MET A 24 -6.07 10.05 -4.99
C MET A 24 -6.55 10.21 -3.54
N HIS A 25 -7.36 11.23 -3.24
CA HIS A 25 -7.92 11.40 -1.89
C HIS A 25 -8.73 10.19 -1.45
N THR A 26 -9.45 9.56 -2.37
CA THR A 26 -10.19 8.32 -2.06
C THR A 26 -9.25 7.18 -1.70
N LEU A 27 -8.14 7.00 -2.42
CA LEU A 27 -7.16 5.97 -2.08
C LEU A 27 -6.42 6.28 -0.77
N HIS A 28 -6.00 7.53 -0.55
CA HIS A 28 -5.31 7.93 0.67
C HIS A 28 -6.19 7.86 1.92
N ARG A 29 -7.53 7.90 1.80
CA ARG A 29 -8.43 7.60 2.93
C ARG A 29 -8.13 6.24 3.56
N HIS A 30 -7.69 5.25 2.79
CA HIS A 30 -7.31 3.95 3.35
C HIS A 30 -6.11 4.06 4.29
N LEU A 31 -5.10 4.88 3.99
CA LEU A 31 -3.94 5.09 4.88
C LEU A 31 -4.36 5.67 6.23
N PHE A 32 -5.25 6.67 6.22
CA PHE A 32 -5.80 7.26 7.45
C PHE A 32 -6.67 6.27 8.23
N ASN A 33 -7.44 5.43 7.52
CA ASN A 33 -8.21 4.37 8.15
C ASN A 33 -7.29 3.33 8.79
N TYR A 34 -6.19 2.95 8.14
CA TYR A 34 -5.18 2.05 8.70
C TYR A 34 -4.59 2.61 9.99
N ALA A 35 -4.26 3.90 10.04
CA ALA A 35 -3.74 4.53 11.25
C ALA A 35 -4.71 4.42 12.44
N ARG A 36 -6.03 4.39 12.20
CA ARG A 36 -7.04 4.16 13.24
C ARG A 36 -7.20 2.67 13.55
N PHE A 37 -7.21 1.84 12.51
CA PHE A 37 -7.37 0.39 12.59
C PHE A 37 -6.25 -0.29 13.38
N ILE A 38 -4.99 0.14 13.23
CA ILE A 38 -3.85 -0.55 13.87
C ILE A 38 -3.73 -0.23 15.37
N LYS A 39 -4.29 0.88 15.85
CA LYS A 39 -4.20 1.30 17.27
C LYS A 39 -4.57 0.18 18.26
N PRO A 40 -5.73 -0.49 18.13
CA PRO A 40 -6.12 -1.58 19.03
C PRO A 40 -5.47 -2.94 18.71
N THR A 41 -4.64 -3.06 17.68
CA THR A 41 -4.01 -4.33 17.29
C THR A 41 -2.61 -4.48 17.90
N ASP A 42 -1.97 -5.63 17.74
CA ASP A 42 -0.57 -5.83 18.16
C ASP A 42 0.43 -5.18 17.21
N ILE A 43 -0.02 -4.52 16.14
CA ILE A 43 0.83 -3.78 15.22
C ILE A 43 1.24 -2.46 15.90
N ALA A 44 2.54 -2.26 16.05
CA ALA A 44 3.13 -1.00 16.50
C ALA A 44 3.33 -0.03 15.33
N GLU A 45 3.78 -0.55 14.18
CA GLU A 45 4.16 0.28 13.05
C GLU A 45 4.02 -0.46 11.71
N ILE A 46 3.67 0.28 10.66
CA ILE A 46 3.75 -0.17 9.26
C ILE A 46 4.57 0.88 8.48
N GLN A 47 5.71 0.46 7.95
CA GLN A 47 6.56 1.29 7.08
C GLN A 47 6.48 0.79 5.64
N ILE A 48 6.16 1.70 4.71
CA ILE A 48 6.23 1.43 3.28
C ILE A 48 7.56 1.98 2.78
N THR A 49 8.42 1.11 2.28
CA THR A 49 9.69 1.48 1.63
C THR A 49 9.60 1.24 0.12
N THR A 50 10.64 1.61 -0.61
CA THR A 50 10.69 1.39 -2.08
C THR A 50 10.50 -0.08 -2.46
N ASN A 51 10.98 -1.01 -1.64
CA ASN A 51 11.09 -2.43 -2.01
C ASN A 51 10.26 -3.37 -1.12
N SER A 52 9.74 -2.87 0.01
CA SER A 52 9.10 -3.72 1.00
C SER A 52 8.09 -2.97 1.86
N ILE A 53 7.23 -3.76 2.50
CA ILE A 53 6.43 -3.30 3.63
C ILE A 53 6.99 -3.98 4.87
N ILE A 54 7.36 -3.16 5.87
CA ILE A 54 7.87 -3.61 7.15
C ILE A 54 6.78 -3.39 8.17
N MET A 55 6.38 -4.46 8.86
CA MET A 55 5.44 -4.41 9.98
C MET A 55 6.17 -4.75 11.27
N THR A 56 6.01 -3.91 12.28
CA THR A 56 6.58 -4.10 13.62
C THR A 56 5.46 -4.35 14.60
N THR A 57 5.59 -5.39 15.44
CA THR A 57 4.65 -5.70 16.53
C THR A 57 5.04 -5.03 17.84
N LYS A 58 4.07 -4.84 18.74
CA LYS A 58 4.27 -4.22 20.06
C LYS A 58 5.08 -5.10 21.01
N ASP A 59 4.90 -6.42 20.91
CA ASP A 59 5.69 -7.38 21.69
C ASP A 59 7.08 -7.58 21.06
N SER A 60 8.09 -7.41 21.91
CA SER A 60 9.52 -7.38 21.60
C SER A 60 10.13 -8.74 21.26
N TYR A 61 9.33 -9.82 21.17
CA TYR A 61 9.71 -11.05 20.49
C TYR A 61 9.55 -10.86 18.98
N ALA A 62 10.52 -10.12 18.43
CA ALA A 62 10.47 -9.45 17.13
C ALA A 62 10.21 -10.39 15.95
N LEU A 63 8.96 -10.50 15.53
CA LEU A 63 8.63 -10.87 14.16
C LEU A 63 8.60 -9.60 13.31
N LYS A 64 9.76 -9.20 12.77
CA LYS A 64 9.81 -8.30 11.61
C LYS A 64 9.36 -9.10 10.39
N GLN A 65 8.06 -9.15 10.14
CA GLN A 65 7.56 -9.75 8.91
C GLN A 65 7.85 -8.79 7.76
N LEU A 66 8.87 -9.13 6.97
CA LEU A 66 9.20 -8.48 5.73
C LEU A 66 8.36 -9.11 4.62
N PHE A 67 7.37 -8.39 4.12
CA PHE A 67 6.70 -8.77 2.88
C PHE A 67 7.49 -8.15 1.72
N SER A 68 8.25 -8.97 0.98
CA SER A 68 8.87 -8.54 -0.27
C SER A 68 7.80 -8.45 -1.34
N ILE A 69 7.72 -7.31 -2.01
CA ILE A 69 6.83 -7.13 -3.16
C ILE A 69 7.58 -7.63 -4.40
N LEU A 70 7.99 -8.90 -4.40
CA LEU A 70 8.33 -9.56 -5.67
C LEU A 70 7.01 -10.01 -6.29
N ALA A 71 6.64 -9.33 -7.37
CA ALA A 71 5.46 -9.59 -8.17
C ALA A 71 5.32 -11.10 -8.49
N PRO A 72 4.09 -11.63 -8.65
CA PRO A 72 3.91 -13.01 -9.06
C PRO A 72 4.47 -13.16 -10.47
N THR A 73 5.65 -13.77 -10.61
CA THR A 73 6.04 -14.38 -11.88
C THR A 73 5.14 -15.59 -12.06
N SER A 74 4.22 -15.47 -13.02
CA SER A 74 3.62 -16.58 -13.74
C SER A 74 4.63 -17.73 -13.94
N VAL A 75 4.18 -18.96 -13.72
CA VAL A 75 4.32 -20.15 -14.60
C VAL A 75 4.30 -21.41 -13.74
N GLY A 76 3.42 -22.36 -14.09
CA GLY A 76 3.50 -23.74 -13.63
C GLY A 76 2.18 -24.50 -13.48
N ILE A 77 1.35 -24.56 -14.53
CA ILE A 77 0.38 -25.65 -14.69
C ILE A 77 0.81 -26.42 -15.95
N PRO A 78 1.13 -27.71 -15.87
CA PRO A 78 0.60 -28.70 -16.79
C PRO A 78 -0.77 -29.19 -16.32
#